data_AF-A0A6A2XXY7-F1
#
_entry.id   AF-A0A6A2XXY7-F1
#
_cell.length_a   1.000
_cell.length_b   1.000
_cell.length_c   1.000
_cell.angle_alpha   90.00
_cell.angle_beta   90.00
_cell.angle_gamma   90.00
#
_symmetry.space_group_name_H-M   'P 1'
#
loop_
_entity.id
_entity.type
_entity.pdbx_description
1 polymer ?
#
loop_
_entity_poly.entity_id
_entity_poly.type
_entity_poly.pdbx_seq_one_letter_code
_entity_poly.pdbx_strand_id
1 'polypeptide(L)'
;MAVTIRKAALVVAGLGVLSFVFGVIAENKKPVAGTPIPGKDVVVCKYPSDPSVALGYMSVSFLILSYIAGYWSLFYPYRGKSVPQSVLFQSTAFFVFFSIAL
;
A
#
# COMPACT_ATOMS: atom_id res chain seq x y z
N MET A 1 24.99 -11.07 -0.12
CA MET A 1 24.29 -11.70 -1.28
C MET A 1 23.67 -10.61 -2.12
N ALA A 2 24.03 -10.48 -3.40
CA ALA A 2 23.41 -9.48 -4.28
C ALA A 2 21.90 -9.74 -4.43
N VAL A 3 21.08 -8.70 -4.35
CA VAL A 3 19.65 -8.81 -4.63
C VAL A 3 19.49 -9.11 -6.11
N THR A 4 18.88 -10.25 -6.45
CA THR A 4 18.58 -10.58 -7.84
C THR A 4 17.22 -9.98 -8.22
N ILE A 5 17.03 -9.70 -9.52
CA ILE A 5 15.76 -9.17 -10.04
C ILE A 5 14.58 -10.04 -9.61
N ARG A 6 14.74 -11.38 -9.64
CA ARG A 6 13.71 -12.33 -9.20
C ARG A 6 13.34 -12.17 -7.73
N LYS A 7 14.33 -11.97 -6.85
CA LYS A 7 14.09 -11.77 -5.41
C LYS A 7 13.40 -10.43 -5.14
N ALA A 8 13.83 -9.36 -5.82
CA ALA A 8 13.19 -8.06 -5.70
C ALA A 8 11.72 -8.09 -6.18
N ALA A 9 11.47 -8.72 -7.34
CA ALA A 9 10.12 -8.90 -7.87
C ALA A 9 9.21 -9.68 -6.91
N LEU A 10 9.71 -10.76 -6.30
CA LEU A 10 8.95 -11.53 -5.31
C LEU A 10 8.63 -10.71 -4.05
N VAL A 11 9.55 -9.88 -3.59
CA VAL A 11 9.31 -9.00 -2.43
C VAL A 11 8.26 -7.94 -2.75
N VAL A 12 8.40 -7.24 -3.87
CA VAL A 12 7.43 -6.20 -4.28
C VAL A 12 6.05 -6.81 -4.48
N ALA A 13 5.95 -7.93 -5.21
CA ALA A 13 4.69 -8.62 -5.44
C ALA A 13 4.07 -9.14 -4.14
N GLY A 14 4.87 -9.73 -3.25
CA GLY A 14 4.39 -10.23 -1.96
C GLY A 14 3.84 -9.12 -1.07
N LEU A 15 4.54 -8.00 -0.95
CA LEU A 15 4.10 -6.84 -0.17
C LEU A 15 2.81 -6.23 -0.77
N GLY A 16 2.74 -6.09 -2.10
CA GLY A 16 1.56 -5.58 -2.79
C GLY A 16 0.33 -6.48 -2.62
N VAL A 17 0.49 -7.79 -2.76
CA VAL A 17 -0.61 -8.76 -2.54
C VAL A 17 -1.11 -8.71 -1.10
N LEU A 18 -0.21 -8.63 -0.12
CA LEU A 18 -0.59 -8.50 1.29
C LEU A 18 -1.36 -7.20 1.54
N SER A 19 -0.88 -6.07 0.99
CA SER A 19 -1.58 -4.79 1.07
C SER A 19 -3.01 -4.89 0.52
N PHE A 20 -3.17 -5.49 -0.65
CA PHE A 20 -4.48 -5.68 -1.29
C PHE A 20 -5.40 -6.56 -0.44
N VAL A 21 -4.91 -7.70 0.06
CA VAL A 21 -5.68 -8.62 0.91
C VAL A 21 -6.15 -7.91 2.19
N PHE A 22 -5.27 -7.16 2.87
CA PHE A 22 -5.69 -6.40 4.06
C PHE A 22 -6.72 -5.33 3.74
N GLY A 23 -6.59 -4.65 2.60
CA GLY A 23 -7.58 -3.66 2.15
C GLY A 23 -8.95 -4.27 1.91
N VAL A 24 -9.01 -5.40 1.19
CA VAL A 24 -10.26 -6.13 0.94
C VAL A 24 -10.88 -6.62 2.26
N ILE A 25 -10.10 -7.15 3.19
CA ILE A 25 -10.61 -7.60 4.49
C ILE A 25 -11.12 -6.40 5.32
N ALA A 26 -10.40 -5.27 5.33
CA ALA A 26 -10.80 -4.07 6.05
C ALA A 26 -12.17 -3.56 5.59
N GLU A 27 -12.39 -3.53 4.27
CA GLU A 27 -13.65 -3.08 3.67
C GLU A 27 -14.80 -4.05 3.96
N ASN A 28 -14.56 -5.36 3.85
CA ASN A 28 -15.56 -6.38 4.16
C ASN A 28 -15.93 -6.46 5.66
N LYS A 29 -15.01 -6.06 6.55
CA LYS A 29 -15.22 -6.08 8.01
C LYS A 29 -15.77 -4.77 8.56
N LYS A 30 -16.12 -3.82 7.69
CA LYS A 30 -16.71 -2.54 8.11
C LYS A 30 -18.02 -2.80 8.85
N PRO A 31 -18.21 -2.26 10.06
CA PRO A 31 -19.43 -2.47 10.81
C PRO A 31 -20.64 -1.91 10.06
N VAL A 32 -21.79 -2.56 10.25
CA VAL A 32 -23.08 -1.98 9.90
C VAL A 32 -23.32 -0.75 10.79
N ALA A 33 -24.05 0.25 10.29
CA ALA A 33 -24.32 1.49 11.02
C ALA A 33 -24.74 1.23 12.48
N GLY A 34 -24.20 2.03 13.41
CA GLY A 34 -24.42 1.84 14.84
C GLY A 34 -25.90 1.84 15.22
N THR A 35 -26.27 1.04 16.22
CA THR A 35 -27.66 1.00 16.70
C THR A 35 -27.95 2.24 17.53
N PRO A 36 -28.99 3.05 17.19
CA PRO A 36 -29.35 4.20 17.99
C PRO A 36 -30.00 3.74 19.29
N ILE A 37 -29.45 4.17 20.42
CA ILE A 37 -30.04 3.96 21.74
C ILE A 37 -30.68 5.29 22.16
N PRO A 38 -32.03 5.37 22.23
CA PRO A 38 -32.71 6.58 22.65
C PRO A 38 -32.53 6.79 24.16
N GLY A 39 -31.89 7.89 24.53
CA GLY A 39 -31.79 8.40 25.88
C GLY A 39 -32.76 9.55 26.14
N LYS A 40 -32.87 9.98 27.40
CA LYS A 40 -33.65 11.16 27.79
C LYS A 40 -32.93 12.40 27.23
N ASP A 41 -33.41 12.91 26.09
CA ASP A 41 -32.90 14.06 25.32
C ASP A 41 -31.60 13.87 24.50
N VAL A 42 -31.06 12.64 24.39
CA VAL A 42 -29.90 12.34 23.52
C VAL A 42 -30.06 11.01 22.80
N VAL A 43 -29.60 10.91 21.55
CA VAL A 43 -29.49 9.63 20.82
C VAL A 43 -28.01 9.23 20.82
N VAL A 44 -27.67 8.15 21.51
CA VAL A 44 -26.30 7.61 21.55
C VAL A 44 -26.23 6.44 20.57
N CYS A 45 -25.37 6.56 19.55
CA CYS A 45 -25.12 5.45 18.62
C CYS A 45 -24.07 4.52 19.21
N LYS A 46 -24.44 3.26 19.46
CA LYS A 46 -23.49 2.23 19.87
C LYS A 46 -22.88 1.58 18.62
N TYR A 47 -21.58 1.76 18.45
CA TYR A 47 -20.81 1.09 17.41
C TYR A 47 -20.10 -0.14 18.00
N PRO A 48 -20.08 -1.28 17.28
CA PRO A 48 -19.26 -2.42 17.67
C PRO A 48 -17.76 -2.10 17.55
N SER A 49 -16.90 -2.98 18.07
CA SER A 49 -15.45 -2.83 17.91
C SER A 49 -15.06 -2.98 16.44
N ASP A 50 -14.36 -1.98 15.90
CA ASP A 50 -14.07 -1.88 14.46
C ASP A 50 -12.60 -2.19 14.13
N PRO A 51 -12.29 -3.44 13.72
CA PRO A 51 -10.93 -3.81 13.31
C PRO A 51 -10.54 -3.20 11.96
N SER A 52 -11.48 -2.65 11.19
CA SER A 52 -11.24 -2.08 9.86
C SER A 52 -10.21 -0.96 9.85
N VAL A 53 -10.11 -0.16 10.92
CA VAL A 53 -9.10 0.91 11.01
C VAL A 53 -7.70 0.31 11.10
N ALA A 54 -7.49 -0.67 11.98
CA ALA A 54 -6.20 -1.33 12.11
C ALA A 54 -5.79 -2.08 10.83
N LEU A 55 -6.73 -2.79 10.20
CA LEU A 55 -6.50 -3.47 8.94
C LEU A 55 -6.21 -2.49 7.79
N GLY A 56 -6.89 -1.35 7.78
CA GLY A 56 -6.64 -0.27 6.83
C GLY A 56 -5.24 0.32 6.99
N TYR A 57 -4.81 0.63 8.21
CA TYR A 57 -3.43 1.08 8.47
C TYR A 57 -2.40 0.04 8.03
N MET A 58 -2.68 -1.24 8.24
CA MET A 58 -1.80 -2.32 7.80
C MET A 58 -1.74 -2.40 6.27
N SER A 59 -2.87 -2.27 5.57
CA SER A 59 -2.89 -2.20 4.10
C SER A 59 -2.03 -1.05 3.57
N VAL A 60 -2.18 0.15 4.14
CA VAL A 60 -1.42 1.34 3.74
C VAL A 60 0.07 1.17 4.03
N SER A 61 0.45 0.59 5.17
CA SER A 61 1.87 0.38 5.51
C SER A 61 2.54 -0.61 4.55
N PHE A 62 1.87 -1.73 4.22
CA PHE A 62 2.37 -2.67 3.22
C PHE A 62 2.46 -2.05 1.81
N LEU A 63 1.53 -1.14 1.45
CA LEU A 63 1.58 -0.41 0.20
C LEU A 63 2.83 0.49 0.13
N ILE A 64 3.08 1.28 1.18
CA ILE A 64 4.26 2.16 1.26
C ILE A 64 5.55 1.34 1.19
N LEU A 65 5.61 0.19 1.88
CA LEU A 65 6.76 -0.71 1.80
C LEU A 65 6.96 -1.27 0.39
N SER A 66 5.86 -1.61 -0.31
CA SER A 66 5.93 -2.08 -1.71
C SER A 66 6.41 -1.00 -2.66
N TYR A 67 5.98 0.27 -2.46
CA TYR A 67 6.43 1.44 -3.21
C TYR A 67 7.95 1.67 -3.03
N ILE A 68 8.42 1.68 -1.77
CA ILE A 68 9.84 1.87 -1.46
C ILE A 68 10.66 0.73 -2.07
N ALA A 69 10.21 -0.52 -1.91
CA ALA A 69 10.90 -1.68 -2.48
C ALA A 69 10.91 -1.66 -4.01
N GLY A 70 9.83 -1.22 -4.66
CA GLY A 70 9.72 -1.07 -6.11
C GLY A 70 10.67 0.00 -6.64
N TYR A 71 10.68 1.17 -5.99
CA TYR A 71 11.61 2.25 -6.32
C TYR A 71 13.06 1.76 -6.23
N TRP A 72 13.40 1.10 -5.13
CA TRP A 72 14.74 0.59 -4.92
C TRP A 72 15.11 -0.51 -5.92
N SER A 73 14.16 -1.39 -6.26
CA SER A 73 14.35 -2.41 -7.28
C SER A 73 14.66 -1.80 -8.65
N LEU A 74 14.10 -0.63 -8.99
CA LEU A 74 14.32 -0.03 -10.30
C LEU A 74 15.74 0.54 -10.46
N PHE A 75 16.27 1.14 -9.39
CA PHE A 75 17.55 1.84 -9.41
C PHE A 75 18.71 1.03 -8.81
N TYR A 76 18.44 -0.17 -8.30
CA TYR A 76 19.48 -1.07 -7.80
C TYR A 76 20.42 -1.48 -8.95
N PRO A 77 21.76 -1.38 -8.78
CA PRO A 77 22.72 -1.74 -9.81
C PRO A 77 22.82 -3.26 -9.98
N TYR A 78 21.88 -3.85 -10.70
CA TYR A 78 21.96 -5.26 -11.07
C TYR A 78 23.19 -5.49 -11.94
N ARG A 79 24.10 -6.36 -11.49
CA ARG A 79 25.36 -6.66 -12.19
C ARG A 79 26.22 -5.43 -12.47
N GLY A 80 26.18 -4.42 -11.60
CA GLY A 80 27.02 -3.22 -11.71
C GLY A 80 26.58 -2.22 -12.79
N LYS A 81 25.40 -2.41 -13.38
CA LYS A 81 24.78 -1.44 -14.29
C LYS A 81 23.61 -0.78 -13.57
N SER A 82 23.76 0.49 -13.21
CA SER A 82 22.68 1.32 -12.68
C SER A 82 22.01 2.11 -13.80
N VAL A 83 20.73 2.43 -13.60
CA VAL A 83 19.94 3.23 -14.52
C VAL A 83 20.08 4.71 -14.14
N PRO A 84 20.46 5.61 -15.07
CA PRO A 84 20.61 7.04 -14.77
C PRO A 84 19.24 7.70 -14.58
N GLN A 85 18.94 8.09 -13.33
CA GLN A 85 17.65 8.69 -12.97
C GLN A 85 17.41 10.03 -13.67
N SER A 86 18.45 10.85 -13.81
CA SER A 86 18.37 12.20 -14.38
C SER A 86 17.90 12.21 -15.83
N VAL A 87 18.30 11.20 -16.62
CA VAL A 87 17.93 11.09 -18.04
C VAL A 87 16.47 10.61 -18.18
N LEU A 88 16.05 9.68 -17.33
CA LEU A 88 14.68 9.16 -17.38
C LEU A 88 13.64 10.20 -16.96
N PHE A 89 13.92 10.98 -15.91
CA PHE A 89 12.99 12.00 -15.41
C PHE A 89 13.03 13.32 -16.20
N GLN A 90 13.89 13.42 -17.22
CA GLN A 90 13.86 14.55 -18.15
C GLN A 90 12.62 14.50 -19.07
N SER A 91 12.08 13.31 -19.34
CA SER A 91 10.83 13.14 -20.07
C SER A 91 9.63 13.26 -19.13
N THR A 92 8.76 14.23 -19.39
CA THR A 92 7.52 14.44 -18.61
C THR A 92 6.59 13.23 -18.69
N ALA A 93 6.53 12.56 -19.84
CA ALA A 93 5.72 11.35 -20.02
C ALA A 93 6.21 10.20 -19.12
N PHE A 94 7.53 10.02 -19.02
CA PHE A 94 8.10 8.98 -18.16
C PHE A 94 7.92 9.33 -16.68
N PHE A 95 8.06 10.60 -16.31
CA PHE A 95 7.78 11.05 -14.94
C PHE A 95 6.33 10.76 -14.54
N VAL A 96 5.36 11.15 -15.38
CA VAL A 96 3.93 10.90 -15.12
C VAL A 96 3.64 9.40 -15.05
N PHE A 97 4.16 8.62 -15.99
CA PHE A 97 4.00 7.16 -15.97
C PHE A 97 4.56 6.57 -14.67
N PHE A 98 5.76 6.97 -14.27
CA PHE A 98 6.42 6.47 -13.07
C PHE A 98 5.64 6.83 -11.80
N SER A 99 5.04 8.02 -11.72
CA SER A 99 4.22 8.43 -10.58
C SER A 99 2.89 7.68 -10.46
N ILE A 100 2.33 7.20 -11.58
CA ILE A 100 1.06 6.46 -11.59
C ILE A 100 1.31 4.96 -11.36
N ALA A 101 2.40 4.43 -11.92
CA ALA A 101 2.68 2.99 -11.93
C ALA A 101 3.34 2.48 -10.65
N LEU A 102 3.97 3.36 -9.87
CA LEU A 102 4.66 3.03 -8.62
C LEU A 102 3.76 3.29 -7.42
#